data_AF-A0A5C9D569-F1
#
_entry.id   AF-A0A5C9D569-F1
#
_cell.length_a   1.000
_cell.length_b   1.000
_cell.length_c   1.000
_cell.angle_alpha   90.00
_cell.angle_beta   90.00
_cell.angle_gamma   90.00
#
_symmetry.space_group_name_H-M   'P 1'
#
loop_
_entity.id
_entity.type
_entity.pdbx_description
1 polymer ?
#
loop_
_entity_poly.entity_id
_entity_poly.type
_entity_poly.pdbx_seq_one_letter_code
_entity_poly.pdbx_strand_id
1 'polypeptide(L)' 'MTFDLTSDNPRERELQVRFVLTLKADEANGREVVLRLEEKHSGTSHYKEYKSLRYLMRRSFTSDFDF' A
#
# COMPACT_ATOMS: atom_id res chain seq x y z
N MET A 1 0.15 8.22 3.85
CA MET A 1 0.27 8.39 2.38
C MET A 1 -1.13 8.49 1.84
N THR A 2 -1.40 9.48 0.99
CA THR A 2 -2.75 9.80 0.49
C THR A 2 -2.75 9.54 -1.02
N PHE A 3 -3.82 8.91 -1.51
CA PHE A 3 -4.02 8.63 -2.94
C PHE A 3 -5.22 9.45 -3.41
N ASP A 4 -4.97 10.67 -3.91
CA ASP A 4 -5.97 11.70 -4.18
C ASP A 4 -6.12 12.04 -5.67
N LEU A 5 -5.73 11.12 -6.56
CA LEU A 5 -5.94 11.28 -8.00
C LEU A 5 -7.44 11.26 -8.32
N THR A 6 -7.96 12.43 -8.69
CA THR A 6 -9.33 12.62 -9.16
C THR A 6 -9.37 12.52 -10.69
N SER A 7 -9.82 11.39 -11.23
CA SER A 7 -10.24 11.26 -12.64
C SER A 7 -11.66 10.69 -12.65
N ASP A 8 -12.51 11.10 -13.59
CA ASP A 8 -13.85 10.52 -13.75
C ASP A 8 -13.78 9.07 -14.27
N ASN A 9 -12.71 8.73 -14.98
CA ASN A 9 -12.46 7.40 -15.51
C ASN A 9 -11.83 6.49 -14.43
N PRO A 10 -12.51 5.42 -13.99
CA PRO A 10 -12.00 4.54 -12.95
C PRO A 10 -10.66 3.86 -13.32
N ARG A 11 -10.42 3.60 -14.61
CA ARG A 11 -9.15 2.99 -15.06
C ARG A 11 -7.97 3.93 -14.87
N GLU A 12 -8.16 5.22 -15.07
CA GLU A 12 -7.10 6.21 -14.89
C GLU A 12 -6.73 6.40 -13.42
N ARG A 13 -7.64 6.05 -12.50
CA ARG A 13 -7.37 6.06 -11.06
C ARG A 13 -6.60 4.83 -10.58
N GLU A 14 -6.44 3.80 -11.41
CA GLU A 14 -5.64 2.61 -11.07
C GLU A 14 -4.15 2.87 -11.34
N LEU A 15 -3.43 3.32 -10.30
CA LEU A 15 -1.99 3.53 -10.36
C LEU A 15 -1.23 2.37 -9.73
N GLN A 16 -0.22 1.86 -10.43
CA GLN A 16 0.75 0.95 -9.84
C GLN A 16 1.70 1.74 -8.95
N VAL A 17 1.76 1.40 -7.66
CA VAL A 17 2.65 2.03 -6.68
C VAL A 17 3.54 1.00 -6.02
N ARG A 18 4.79 1.37 -5.78
CA ARG A 18 5.78 0.54 -5.07
C ARG A 18 6.02 1.11 -3.68
N PHE A 19 5.78 0.29 -2.66
CA PHE A 19 6.12 0.63 -1.29
C PHE A 19 7.54 0.20 -1.00
N VAL A 20 8.41 1.15 -0.65
CA VAL A 20 9.74 0.88 -0.10
C VAL A 20 9.63 1.02 1.41
N LEU A 21 9.74 -0.10 2.11
CA LEU A 21 9.64 -0.15 3.56
C LEU A 21 11.05 -0.15 4.15
N THR A 22 11.26 0.71 5.15
CA THR A 22 12.56 0.86 5.84
C THR A 22 12.55 0.10 7.17
N LEU A 23 13.50 0.43 8.06
CA LEU A 23 13.85 -0.31 9.28
C LEU A 23 12.68 -0.91 10.10
N LYS A 24 11.53 -0.23 10.19
CA LYS A 24 10.36 -0.74 10.93
C LYS A 24 9.78 -2.04 10.36
N ALA A 25 10.00 -2.33 9.08
CA ALA A 25 9.55 -3.57 8.45
C ALA A 25 10.40 -4.78 8.84
N ASP A 26 11.63 -4.58 9.34
CA ASP A 26 12.47 -5.68 9.80
C ASP A 26 11.82 -6.46 10.96
N GLU A 27 11.04 -5.79 11.81
CA GLU A 27 10.28 -6.41 12.92
C GLU A 27 9.19 -7.37 12.43
N ALA A 28 8.69 -7.16 11.21
CA ALA A 28 7.66 -7.97 10.58
C ALA A 28 8.25 -9.01 9.61
N ASN A 29 9.57 -9.13 9.49
CA ASN A 29 10.21 -10.13 8.63
C ASN A 29 9.75 -11.55 8.98
N GLY A 30 9.39 -12.33 7.95
CA GLY A 30 8.86 -13.68 8.10
C GLY A 30 7.40 -13.75 8.54
N ARG A 31 6.69 -12.61 8.66
CA ARG A 31 5.28 -12.56 9.06
C ARG A 31 4.38 -12.20 7.88
N GLU A 32 3.14 -12.65 7.95
CA GLU A 32 2.08 -12.16 7.07
C GLU A 32 1.76 -10.70 7.44
N VAL A 33 1.70 -9.84 6.44
CA VAL A 33 1.28 -8.45 6.55
C VAL A 33 0.14 -8.17 5.59
N VAL A 34 -0.70 -7.18 5.93
CA VAL A 34 -1.83 -6.77 5.10
C VAL A 34 -1.57 -5.36 4.58
N LEU A 35 -1.59 -5.20 3.25
CA LEU A 35 -1.67 -3.90 2.60
C LEU A 35 -3.15 -3.59 2.35
N ARG A 36 -3.68 -2.57 3.02
CA ARG A 36 -5.09 -2.16 2.93
C ARG A 36 -5.18 -0.74 2.37
N LEU A 37 -5.96 -0.58 1.32
CA LEU A 37 -6.37 0.72 0.79
C LEU A 37 -7.77 1.03 1.31
N GLU A 38 -7.92 2.20 1.91
CA GLU A 38 -9.18 2.68 2.44
C GLU A 38 -9.64 3.92 1.68
N GLU A 39 -10.94 4.04 1.47
CA GLU A 39 -11.57 5.22 0.91
C GLU A 39 -12.52 5.85 1.94
N LYS A 40 -12.53 7.18 1.98
CA LYS A 40 -13.44 7.91 2.86
C LYS A 40 -14.86 7.82 2.32
N HIS A 41 -15.81 7.46 3.18
CA HIS A 41 -17.23 7.53 2.81
C HIS A 41 -17.66 8.99 2.67
N SER A 42 -18.14 9.35 1.47
CA SER A 42 -18.62 10.69 1.14
C SER A 42 -19.62 11.20 2.18
N GLY A 43 -19.31 12.35 2.78
CA GLY A 43 -20.16 12.99 3.80
C GLY A 43 -19.95 12.50 5.23
N THR A 44 -19.03 11.56 5.49
CA THR A 44 -18.76 11.06 6.85
C THR A 44 -17.26 11.11 7.19
N SER A 45 -16.93 10.97 8.47
CA SER A 45 -15.55 10.74 8.95
C SER A 45 -15.14 9.26 8.89
N HIS A 46 -16.02 8.39 8.39
CA HIS A 46 -15.76 6.95 8.32
C HIS A 46 -14.97 6.60 7.06
N TYR A 47 -14.04 5.66 7.21
CA TYR A 47 -13.30 5.03 6.13
C TYR A 47 -13.84 3.62 5.92
N LYS A 48 -13.95 3.19 4.66
CA LYS A 48 -14.21 1.80 4.29
C LYS A 48 -13.01 1.20 3.59
N GLU A 49 -12.88 -0.11 3.73
CA GLU A 49 -11.91 -0.86 2.95
C GLU A 49 -12.31 -0.83 1.46
N TYR A 50 -11.41 -0.35 0.62
CA TYR A 50 -11.55 -0.42 -0.83
C TYR A 50 -10.93 -1.72 -1.37
N LYS A 51 -9.72 -2.06 -0.92
CA LYS A 51 -9.00 -3.27 -1.32
C LYS A 51 -7.99 -3.69 -0.27
N SER A 52 -7.81 -4.99 -0.06
CA SER A 52 -6.72 -5.53 0.74
C SER A 52 -5.96 -6.63 0.01
N LEU A 53 -4.67 -6.73 0.31
CA LEU A 53 -3.76 -7.75 -0.19
C LEU A 53 -2.91 -8.27 0.96
N ARG A 54 -2.68 -9.57 0.99
CA ARG A 54 -1.82 -10.22 1.98
C ARG A 54 -0.47 -10.55 1.36
N TYR A 55 0.59 -10.28 2.10
CA TYR A 55 1.96 -10.55 1.69
C TYR A 55 2.71 -11.24 2.82
N LEU A 56 3.58 -12.18 2.48
CA LEU A 56 4.61 -12.64 3.41
C LEU A 56 5.79 -11.67 3.33
N MET A 57 6.04 -10.93 4.40
CA MET A 57 7.16 -10.01 4.46
C MET A 57 8.47 -10.79 4.45
N ARG A 58 9.32 -10.50 3.46
CA ARG A 58 10.65 -11.10 3.34
C ARG A 58 11.66 -9.97 3.24
N ARG A 59 12.57 -9.92 4.21
CA ARG A 59 13.75 -9.07 4.15
C ARG A 59 14.60 -9.56 2.98
N SER A 60 14.61 -8.78 1.89
CA SER A 60 15.53 -9.03 0.79
C SER A 60 16.89 -8.50 1.20
N PHE A 61 17.88 -9.38 1.36
CA PHE A 61 19.29 -9.01 1.51
C PHE A 61 19.91 -8.58 0.17
N THR A 62 19.14 -7.95 -0.70
CA THR A 62 19.64 -7.40 -1.96
C THR A 62 20.08 -5.99 -1.67
N SER A 63 21.40 -5.84 -1.59
CA SER A 63 22.16 -4.59 -1.71
C SER A 63 21.39 -3.54 -2.53
N ASP A 64 21.28 -2.35 -1.96
CA ASP A 64 20.57 -1.14 -2.39
C ASP A 64 21.01 -0.55 -3.75
N PHE A 65 21.42 -1.38 -4.71
CA PHE A 65 21.93 -0.96 -6.02
C PHE A 65 21.21 -1.70 -7.14
N ASP A 66 20.15 -1.09 -7.67
CA ASP A 66 19.91 -1.00 -9.11
C ASP A 66 18.88 0.12 -9.36
N PHE A 67 19.28 1.06 -10.23
CA PHE A 67 18.72 2.40 -10.48
C PHE A 67 17.39 2.42 -11.24
#